data_AF-A0A936JVF8-F1
#
_entry.id   AF-A0A936JVF8-F1
#
_cell.length_a   1.000
_cell.length_b   1.000
_cell.length_c   1.000
_cell.angle_alpha   90.00
_cell.angle_beta   90.00
_cell.angle_gamma   90.00
#
_symmetry.space_group_name_H-M   'P 1'
#
loop_
_entity.id
_entity.type
_entity.pdbx_description
1 polymer ?
#
loop_
_entity_poly.entity_id
_entity_poly.type
_entity_poly.pdbx_seq_one_letter_code
_entity_poly.pdbx_strand_id
1 'polypeptide(L)'
;MKIEPHQLRLRDGGYELRITEPMEESAYFDRLELVAIDHPAGWQVYPDERLTVTGPAPTRELLAIAQPVFAQRATDPAGSDCTEQLHRADRHYAYEPELDRRYCGFCHPHILELDFGTQLAALRPGERVFLFINGYLEYPYSQTTFAASQSRLGWEPIRIERLQADGQWQTIVPDAGALGGASRTMTVDLTGLLEGGACRLRLTSNLEIFYMTRASPGVPRRLRLSLRAITPRWPRPICATWASRAKSRPTAACP
;
A
#
# COMPACT_ATOMS: atom_id res chain seq x y z
N MET A 1 2.16 10.07 5.71
CA MET A 1 2.77 10.13 4.36
C MET A 1 4.29 10.00 4.50
N LYS A 2 4.88 8.97 3.86
CA LYS A 2 6.32 8.80 3.78
C LYS A 2 6.88 9.62 2.60
N ILE A 3 8.04 10.23 2.78
CA ILE A 3 8.80 10.89 1.73
C ILE A 3 10.17 10.23 1.68
N GLU A 4 10.55 9.65 0.55
CA GLU A 4 11.85 9.02 0.36
C GLU A 4 12.96 10.08 0.21
N PRO A 5 14.21 9.77 0.60
CA PRO A 5 15.31 10.74 0.57
C PRO A 5 15.52 11.44 -0.79
N HIS A 6 15.28 10.74 -1.90
CA HIS A 6 15.46 11.28 -3.26
C HIS A 6 14.30 12.18 -3.73
N GLN A 7 13.14 12.12 -3.05
CA GLN A 7 11.95 12.90 -3.37
C GLN A 7 12.02 14.32 -2.79
N LEU A 8 12.73 14.51 -1.68
CA LEU A 8 12.88 15.80 -1.01
C LEU A 8 14.18 16.49 -1.45
N ARG A 9 14.07 17.47 -2.35
CA ARG A 9 15.23 18.21 -2.88
C ARG A 9 15.24 19.66 -2.41
N LEU A 10 16.43 20.16 -2.09
CA LEU A 10 16.64 21.56 -1.73
C LEU A 10 16.31 22.45 -2.94
N ARG A 11 15.56 23.52 -2.69
CA ARG A 11 15.22 24.58 -3.65
C ARG A 11 15.40 25.92 -2.95
N ASP A 12 16.24 26.78 -3.50
CA ASP A 12 16.50 28.14 -2.99
C ASP A 12 16.79 28.20 -1.48
N GLY A 13 17.59 27.25 -0.97
CA GLY A 13 17.97 27.17 0.43
C GLY A 13 16.91 26.58 1.37
N GLY A 14 15.78 26.09 0.85
CA GLY A 14 14.72 25.45 1.63
C GLY A 14 14.14 24.19 0.98
N TYR A 15 13.21 23.54 1.66
CA TYR A 15 12.41 22.45 1.11
C TYR A 15 10.99 22.95 0.88
N GLU A 16 10.46 22.73 -0.32
CA GLU A 16 9.09 23.09 -0.66
C GLU A 16 8.22 21.84 -0.71
N LEU A 17 7.16 21.82 0.11
CA LEU A 17 6.16 20.76 0.15
C LEU A 17 4.82 21.34 -0.27
N ARG A 18 4.22 20.78 -1.32
CA ARG A 18 2.87 21.12 -1.77
C ARG A 18 1.93 19.98 -1.41
N ILE A 19 0.90 20.29 -0.63
CA ILE A 19 -0.15 19.35 -0.26
C ILE A 19 -1.40 19.75 -1.04
N THR A 20 -2.04 18.77 -1.66
CA THR A 20 -3.24 18.95 -2.47
C THR A 20 -4.29 17.96 -2.03
N GLU A 21 -5.55 18.39 -1.95
CA GLU A 21 -6.70 17.51 -1.81
C GLU A 21 -7.33 17.32 -3.20
N PRO A 22 -7.10 16.18 -3.87
CA PRO A 22 -7.65 15.93 -5.20
C PRO A 22 -9.10 15.43 -5.19
N MET A 23 -9.67 15.10 -4.03
CA MET A 23 -11.06 14.68 -3.90
C MET A 23 -12.01 15.88 -3.94
N GLU A 24 -13.29 15.61 -4.22
CA GLU A 24 -14.37 16.61 -4.21
C GLU A 24 -14.80 16.94 -2.76
N GLU A 25 -13.82 17.23 -1.90
CA GLU A 25 -13.98 17.41 -0.46
C GLU A 25 -13.21 18.64 0.02
N SER A 26 -13.63 19.21 1.16
CA SER A 26 -12.88 20.28 1.83
C SER A 26 -11.99 19.69 2.92
N ALA A 27 -10.68 19.75 2.72
CA ALA A 27 -9.70 19.31 3.72
C ALA A 27 -9.21 20.48 4.58
N TYR A 28 -9.28 20.32 5.91
CA TYR A 28 -8.65 21.20 6.89
C TYR A 28 -7.57 20.41 7.64
N PHE A 29 -6.45 21.05 7.94
CA PHE A 29 -5.37 20.46 8.74
C PHE A 29 -5.27 21.16 10.07
N ASP A 30 -5.47 20.43 11.16
CA ASP A 30 -5.23 20.97 12.51
C ASP A 30 -3.73 21.10 12.80
N ARG A 31 -2.92 20.16 12.27
CA ARG A 31 -1.48 20.11 12.46
C ARG A 31 -0.79 19.43 11.28
N LEU A 32 0.32 20.02 10.86
CA LEU A 32 1.23 19.44 9.87
C LEU A 32 2.64 19.41 10.45
N GLU A 33 3.28 18.25 10.42
CA GLU A 33 4.67 18.08 10.86
C GLU A 33 5.46 17.29 9.82
N LEU A 34 6.71 17.73 9.61
CA LEU A 34 7.70 16.93 8.89
C LEU A 34 8.60 16.27 9.92
N VAL A 35 8.59 14.95 10.00
CA VAL A 35 9.45 14.20 10.92
C VAL A 35 10.60 13.58 10.12
N ALA A 36 11.82 14.04 10.38
CA ALA A 36 13.02 13.41 9.86
C ALA A 36 13.40 12.22 10.74
N ILE A 37 13.68 11.08 10.10
CA ILE A 37 14.02 9.82 10.76
C ILE A 37 15.44 9.45 10.32
N ASP A 38 16.41 9.50 11.25
CA ASP A 38 17.74 8.99 10.97
C ASP A 38 17.74 7.46 11.14
N HIS A 39 18.30 6.75 10.16
CA HIS A 39 18.45 5.29 10.20
C HIS A 39 19.72 4.87 9.44
N PRO A 40 20.26 3.66 9.70
CA PRO A 40 21.43 3.18 8.95
C PRO A 40 21.18 3.14 7.45
N ALA A 41 22.25 3.34 6.67
CA ALA A 41 22.18 3.23 5.22
C ALA A 41 21.66 1.84 4.79
N GLY A 42 20.83 1.81 3.76
CA GLY A 42 20.21 0.58 3.23
C GLY A 42 18.97 0.11 3.99
N TRP A 43 18.67 0.65 5.17
CA TRP A 43 17.44 0.34 5.88
C TRP A 43 16.25 1.10 5.27
N GLN A 44 15.07 0.52 5.39
CA GLN A 44 13.82 1.17 5.01
C GLN A 44 12.94 1.36 6.24
N VAL A 45 12.29 2.51 6.35
CA VAL A 45 11.35 2.80 7.45
C VAL A 45 9.98 3.09 6.86
N TYR A 46 8.94 2.44 7.38
CA TYR A 46 7.55 2.68 7.00
C TYR A 46 6.69 2.79 8.26
N PRO A 47 5.70 3.70 8.30
CA PRO A 47 4.68 3.62 9.35
C PRO A 47 3.82 2.37 9.13
N ASP A 48 3.37 1.75 10.22
CA ASP A 48 2.25 0.83 10.15
C ASP A 48 1.01 1.64 9.75
N GLU A 49 0.56 1.47 8.50
CA GLU A 49 -0.49 2.28 7.88
C GLU A 49 -1.28 1.41 6.89
N ARG A 50 -2.60 1.58 6.86
CA ARG A 50 -3.54 0.98 5.90
C ARG A 50 -4.89 1.67 6.05
N LEU A 51 -5.71 1.60 5.02
CA LEU A 51 -7.13 1.92 5.14
C LEU A 51 -7.83 0.75 5.84
N THR A 52 -8.27 0.98 7.07
CA THR A 52 -9.02 -0.01 7.85
C THR A 52 -10.45 -0.11 7.32
N VAL A 53 -10.90 -1.32 6.98
CA VAL A 53 -12.28 -1.59 6.58
C VAL A 53 -13.04 -2.22 7.75
N THR A 54 -12.69 -3.45 8.11
CA THR A 54 -13.22 -4.17 9.29
C THR A 54 -12.13 -4.77 10.19
N GLY A 55 -10.89 -4.86 9.70
CA GLY A 55 -9.72 -5.34 10.44
C GLY A 55 -9.24 -4.39 11.56
N PRO A 56 -8.16 -4.76 12.28
CA PRO A 56 -7.62 -3.92 13.34
C PRO A 56 -6.97 -2.64 12.77
N ALA A 57 -7.17 -1.53 13.48
CA ALA A 57 -6.55 -0.26 13.13
C ALA A 57 -5.00 -0.39 13.12
N PRO A 58 -4.31 0.27 12.17
CA PRO A 58 -2.86 0.33 12.18
C PRO A 58 -2.34 1.03 13.44
N THR A 59 -1.29 0.47 14.01
CA THR A 59 -0.63 0.94 15.25
C THR A 59 0.10 2.27 15.07
N ARG A 60 0.40 2.65 13.82
CA ARG A 60 1.25 3.79 13.46
C ARG A 60 2.70 3.66 13.94
N GLU A 61 3.12 2.48 14.39
CA GLU A 61 4.52 2.20 14.74
C GLU A 61 5.41 2.40 13.52
N LEU A 62 6.60 2.97 13.71
CA LEU A 62 7.62 3.02 12.66
C LEU A 62 8.33 1.66 12.57
N LEU A 63 8.10 0.97 11.47
CA LEU A 63 8.70 -0.32 11.13
C LEU A 63 10.01 -0.09 10.38
N ALA A 64 11.15 -0.40 11.02
CA ALA A 64 12.48 -0.29 10.44
C ALA A 64 13.00 -1.65 9.97
N ILE A 65 13.30 -1.77 8.67
CA ILE A 65 13.62 -3.01 7.97
C ILE A 65 15.06 -2.94 7.47
N ALA A 66 15.89 -3.88 7.90
CA ALA A 66 17.29 -3.96 7.49
C ALA A 66 17.47 -4.76 6.18
N GLN A 67 16.77 -5.89 6.07
CA GLN A 67 16.92 -6.84 4.97
C GLN A 67 15.54 -7.22 4.47
N PRO A 68 15.09 -6.59 3.37
CA PRO A 68 13.81 -6.94 2.80
C PRO A 68 13.83 -8.29 2.07
N VAL A 69 12.80 -9.13 2.24
CA VAL A 69 12.67 -10.43 1.53
C VAL A 69 11.62 -10.33 0.43
N PHE A 70 12.03 -10.23 -0.82
CA PHE A 70 11.12 -10.11 -1.96
C PHE A 70 10.56 -11.47 -2.42
N ALA A 71 9.36 -11.47 -3.01
CA ALA A 71 8.82 -12.66 -3.67
C ALA A 71 9.74 -13.07 -4.84
N GLN A 72 10.04 -14.36 -4.93
CA GLN A 72 10.80 -14.95 -6.05
C GLN A 72 9.96 -14.98 -7.33
N ARG A 73 8.65 -15.15 -7.17
CA ARG A 73 7.70 -15.15 -8.27
C ARG A 73 6.39 -14.51 -7.86
N ALA A 74 5.78 -13.79 -8.78
CA ALA A 74 4.42 -13.29 -8.68
C ALA A 74 3.60 -13.72 -9.90
N THR A 75 2.37 -14.16 -9.67
CA THR A 75 1.46 -14.61 -10.73
C THR A 75 0.21 -13.75 -10.70
N ASP A 76 -0.15 -13.20 -11.86
CA ASP A 76 -1.34 -12.38 -12.04
C ASP A 76 -2.64 -13.24 -12.13
N PRO A 77 -3.83 -12.61 -12.19
CA PRO A 77 -5.09 -13.35 -12.30
C PRO A 77 -5.22 -14.21 -13.58
N ALA A 78 -4.46 -13.91 -14.63
CA ALA A 78 -4.44 -14.67 -15.88
C ALA A 78 -3.45 -15.85 -15.85
N GLY A 79 -2.70 -16.03 -14.75
CA GLY A 79 -1.67 -17.06 -14.63
C GLY A 79 -0.31 -16.65 -15.21
N SER A 80 -0.14 -15.40 -15.61
CA SER A 80 1.11 -14.88 -16.19
C SER A 80 2.07 -14.41 -15.10
N ASP A 81 3.37 -14.50 -15.38
CA ASP A 81 4.40 -14.01 -14.47
C ASP A 81 4.48 -12.48 -14.50
N CYS A 82 4.26 -11.84 -13.35
CA CYS A 82 4.32 -10.39 -13.18
C CYS A 82 5.41 -9.96 -12.18
N THR A 83 6.40 -10.81 -11.90
CA THR A 83 7.42 -10.60 -10.86
C THR A 83 8.23 -9.32 -11.07
N GLU A 84 8.66 -9.05 -12.31
CA GLU A 84 9.48 -7.88 -12.64
C GLU A 84 8.71 -6.57 -12.42
N GLN A 85 7.45 -6.53 -12.85
CA GLN A 85 6.55 -5.40 -12.67
C GLN A 85 6.26 -5.21 -11.18
N LEU A 86 6.02 -6.32 -10.47
CA LEU A 86 5.79 -6.30 -9.04
C LEU A 86 7.01 -5.79 -8.27
N HIS A 87 8.25 -5.88 -8.76
CA HIS A 87 9.44 -5.37 -8.04
C HIS A 87 9.77 -3.89 -8.32
N ARG A 88 9.10 -3.27 -9.30
CA ARG A 88 9.35 -1.88 -9.69
C ARG A 88 8.38 -0.95 -8.97
N ALA A 89 8.88 0.22 -8.57
CA ALA A 89 8.09 1.31 -8.01
C ALA A 89 8.10 2.50 -8.98
N ASP A 90 7.74 2.23 -10.24
CA ASP A 90 7.87 3.16 -11.38
C ASP A 90 6.52 3.41 -12.09
N ARG A 91 5.41 3.04 -11.45
CA ARG A 91 4.03 3.11 -11.98
C ARG A 91 3.73 2.12 -13.12
N HIS A 92 4.61 1.15 -13.37
CA HIS A 92 4.22 -0.07 -14.08
C HIS A 92 3.72 -1.08 -13.05
N TYR A 93 2.44 -1.39 -13.14
CA TYR A 93 1.76 -2.25 -12.18
C TYR A 93 1.85 -3.72 -12.59
N ALA A 94 1.67 -4.62 -11.63
CA ALA A 94 1.72 -6.07 -11.87
C ALA A 94 0.70 -6.51 -12.93
N TYR A 95 -0.51 -5.97 -12.87
CA TYR A 95 -1.59 -6.19 -13.83
C TYR A 95 -2.66 -5.10 -13.68
N GLU A 96 -3.62 -5.07 -14.61
CA GLU A 96 -4.83 -4.27 -14.53
C GLU A 96 -6.02 -5.18 -14.20
N PRO A 97 -6.77 -4.95 -13.10
CA PRO A 97 -7.90 -5.78 -12.76
C PRO A 97 -9.08 -5.54 -13.71
N GLU A 98 -9.90 -6.56 -13.95
CA GLU A 98 -11.08 -6.45 -14.81
C GLU A 98 -12.19 -5.64 -14.12
N LEU A 99 -12.39 -4.40 -14.56
CA LEU A 99 -13.32 -3.46 -13.92
C LEU A 99 -14.79 -3.90 -13.91
N ASP A 100 -15.48 -3.62 -12.81
CA ASP A 100 -16.95 -3.65 -12.77
C ASP A 100 -17.45 -2.28 -13.25
N ARG A 101 -17.83 -2.21 -14.53
CA ARG A 101 -18.21 -0.95 -15.17
C ARG A 101 -19.46 -0.29 -14.58
N ARG A 102 -20.19 -0.96 -13.68
CA ARG A 102 -21.32 -0.37 -12.95
C ARG A 102 -20.85 0.56 -11.83
N TYR A 103 -19.68 0.30 -11.24
CA TYR A 103 -19.20 0.99 -10.05
C TYR A 103 -17.70 1.30 -10.16
N CYS A 104 -17.36 2.57 -10.38
CA CYS A 104 -15.97 3.06 -10.35
C CYS A 104 -15.25 2.63 -9.05
N GLY A 105 -14.00 2.18 -9.13
CA GLY A 105 -13.22 1.69 -7.99
C GLY A 105 -13.50 0.23 -7.60
N PHE A 106 -14.45 -0.44 -8.28
CA PHE A 106 -14.70 -1.88 -8.14
C PHE A 106 -14.24 -2.63 -9.40
N CYS A 107 -13.85 -3.88 -9.19
CA CYS A 107 -13.50 -4.83 -10.22
C CYS A 107 -14.09 -6.20 -9.91
N HIS A 108 -14.06 -7.10 -10.88
CA HIS A 108 -14.30 -8.52 -10.62
C HIS A 108 -13.25 -9.02 -9.62
N PRO A 109 -13.59 -10.00 -8.77
CA PRO A 109 -12.64 -10.59 -7.83
C PRO A 109 -11.36 -11.02 -8.56
N HIS A 110 -10.22 -10.54 -8.07
CA HIS A 110 -8.91 -10.83 -8.64
C HIS A 110 -7.98 -11.41 -7.60
N ILE A 111 -6.95 -12.10 -8.11
CA ILE A 111 -6.01 -12.87 -7.31
C ILE A 111 -4.59 -12.51 -7.75
N LEU A 112 -3.77 -12.11 -6.78
CA LEU A 112 -2.32 -12.00 -6.93
C LEU A 112 -1.66 -13.07 -6.06
N GLU A 113 -0.91 -13.98 -6.67
CA GLU A 113 -0.15 -14.99 -5.95
C GLU A 113 1.31 -14.57 -5.82
N LEU A 114 1.88 -14.74 -4.63
CA LEU A 114 3.26 -14.41 -4.28
C LEU A 114 3.97 -15.66 -3.78
N ASP A 115 5.02 -16.10 -4.47
CA ASP A 115 5.88 -17.21 -4.07
C ASP A 115 7.20 -16.68 -3.52
N PHE A 116 7.45 -16.89 -2.23
CA PHE A 116 8.69 -16.53 -1.54
C PHE A 116 9.69 -17.70 -1.48
N GLY A 117 9.35 -18.85 -2.08
CA GLY A 117 10.13 -20.07 -1.97
C GLY A 117 10.42 -20.39 -0.51
N THR A 118 11.67 -20.78 -0.23
CA THR A 118 12.14 -21.10 1.13
C THR A 118 12.83 -19.92 1.84
N GLN A 119 12.73 -18.69 1.31
CA GLN A 119 13.42 -17.54 1.91
C GLN A 119 12.94 -17.23 3.33
N LEU A 120 11.72 -17.63 3.65
CA LEU A 120 11.09 -17.43 4.96
C LEU A 120 11.21 -18.66 5.87
N ALA A 121 11.87 -19.73 5.43
CA ALA A 121 12.03 -20.95 6.22
C ALA A 121 12.91 -20.75 7.47
N ALA A 122 13.78 -19.74 7.47
CA ALA A 122 14.65 -19.40 8.59
C ALA A 122 14.00 -18.50 9.65
N LEU A 123 12.74 -18.09 9.44
CA LEU A 123 12.00 -17.28 10.42
C LEU A 123 11.86 -18.04 11.73
N ARG A 124 12.17 -17.37 12.84
CA ARG A 124 12.03 -17.96 14.17
C ARG A 124 10.61 -17.80 14.67
N PRO A 125 10.09 -18.75 15.47
CA PRO A 125 8.81 -18.56 16.16
C PRO A 125 8.81 -17.26 16.97
N GLY A 126 7.77 -16.45 16.82
CA GLY A 126 7.63 -15.15 17.50
C GLY A 126 8.45 -14.01 16.89
N GLU A 127 9.21 -14.26 15.82
CA GLU A 127 9.85 -13.20 15.05
C GLU A 127 8.78 -12.33 14.39
N ARG A 128 8.89 -11.01 14.55
CA ARG A 128 7.92 -10.08 13.95
C ARG A 128 8.04 -10.15 12.43
N VAL A 129 6.94 -10.31 11.72
CA VAL A 129 6.95 -10.33 10.25
C VAL A 129 5.83 -9.45 9.74
N PHE A 130 6.17 -8.53 8.84
CA PHE A 130 5.19 -7.67 8.20
C PHE A 130 5.25 -7.86 6.69
N LEU A 131 4.09 -7.97 6.05
CA LEU A 131 3.96 -7.83 4.60
C LEU A 131 3.75 -6.35 4.26
N PHE A 132 4.54 -5.87 3.30
CA PHE A 132 4.48 -4.49 2.82
C PHE A 132 3.88 -4.55 1.42
N ILE A 133 2.70 -3.96 1.24
CA ILE A 133 2.01 -3.93 -0.05
C ILE A 133 2.08 -2.49 -0.51
N ASN A 134 2.75 -2.23 -1.63
CA ASN A 134 2.72 -0.93 -2.25
C ASN A 134 1.79 -0.98 -3.47
N GLY A 135 1.22 0.16 -3.81
CA GLY A 135 0.31 0.23 -4.94
C GLY A 135 -0.58 1.45 -4.89
N TYR A 136 -1.52 1.44 -5.81
CA TYR A 136 -2.58 2.44 -5.94
C TYR A 136 -3.94 1.75 -5.80
N LEU A 137 -4.86 2.38 -5.08
CA LEU A 137 -6.27 2.02 -5.07
C LEU A 137 -7.03 3.14 -5.77
N GLU A 138 -7.78 2.81 -6.82
CA GLU A 138 -8.77 3.74 -7.37
C GLU A 138 -9.97 3.77 -6.41
N TYR A 139 -10.13 4.91 -5.75
CA TYR A 139 -11.04 5.02 -4.61
C TYR A 139 -12.48 5.25 -5.11
N PRO A 140 -13.46 4.40 -4.74
CA PRO A 140 -14.85 4.63 -5.13
C PRO A 140 -15.44 5.80 -4.32
N TYR A 141 -16.18 6.67 -4.99
CA TYR A 141 -16.90 7.78 -4.34
C TYR A 141 -18.03 7.25 -3.45
N SER A 142 -18.39 8.02 -2.41
CA SER A 142 -19.48 7.66 -1.48
C SER A 142 -20.79 7.32 -2.18
N GLN A 143 -21.16 8.08 -3.23
CA GLN A 143 -22.34 7.80 -4.06
C GLN A 143 -22.25 6.44 -4.78
N THR A 144 -21.06 6.08 -5.26
CA THR A 144 -20.79 4.82 -5.95
C THR A 144 -20.84 3.65 -4.97
N THR A 145 -20.21 3.79 -3.81
CA THR A 145 -20.26 2.78 -2.74
C THR A 145 -21.69 2.58 -2.22
N PHE A 146 -22.47 3.67 -2.08
CA PHE A 146 -23.89 3.57 -1.74
C PHE A 146 -24.68 2.82 -2.81
N ALA A 147 -24.53 3.17 -4.09
CA ALA A 147 -25.20 2.48 -5.20
C ALA A 147 -24.82 0.99 -5.29
N ALA A 148 -23.54 0.65 -5.07
CA ALA A 148 -23.05 -0.73 -5.03
C ALA A 148 -23.73 -1.53 -3.91
N SER A 149 -23.84 -0.94 -2.72
CA SER A 149 -24.52 -1.57 -1.58
C SER A 149 -25.99 -1.89 -1.83
N GLN A 150 -26.70 -1.04 -2.61
CA GLN A 150 -28.10 -1.31 -3.00
C GLN A 150 -28.22 -2.55 -3.90
N SER A 151 -27.15 -2.93 -4.58
CA SER A 151 -27.05 -4.17 -5.36
C SER A 151 -26.34 -5.30 -4.60
N ARG A 152 -26.18 -5.16 -3.28
CA ARG A 152 -25.50 -6.12 -2.38
C ARG A 152 -24.03 -6.35 -2.73
N LEU A 153 -23.42 -5.42 -3.46
CA LEU A 153 -21.97 -5.39 -3.69
C LEU A 153 -21.32 -4.56 -2.60
N GLY A 154 -20.46 -5.20 -1.79
CA GLY A 154 -19.67 -4.56 -0.74
C GLY A 154 -18.19 -4.54 -1.08
N TRP A 155 -17.41 -3.79 -0.32
CA TRP A 155 -15.96 -3.86 -0.39
C TRP A 155 -15.46 -5.21 0.12
N GLU A 156 -14.63 -5.85 -0.68
CA GLU A 156 -13.80 -6.97 -0.27
C GLU A 156 -12.36 -6.45 -0.12
N PRO A 157 -11.95 -6.04 1.10
CA PRO A 157 -10.57 -5.62 1.35
C PRO A 157 -9.60 -6.76 1.03
N ILE A 158 -8.30 -6.44 1.02
CA ILE A 158 -7.28 -7.45 0.73
C ILE A 158 -7.39 -8.56 1.78
N ARG A 159 -7.80 -9.74 1.35
CA ARG A 159 -7.72 -10.97 2.13
C ARG A 159 -6.44 -11.68 1.76
N ILE A 160 -5.73 -12.19 2.77
CA ILE A 160 -4.48 -12.93 2.60
C ILE A 160 -4.70 -14.39 2.98
N GLU A 161 -4.40 -15.25 2.01
CA GLU A 161 -4.41 -16.69 2.17
C GLU A 161 -2.99 -17.22 2.04
N ARG A 162 -2.74 -18.36 2.67
CA ARG A 162 -1.47 -19.08 2.60
C ARG A 162 -1.70 -20.49 2.09
N LEU A 163 -0.85 -20.94 1.16
CA LEU A 163 -0.86 -22.32 0.71
C LEU A 163 -0.32 -23.22 1.82
N GLN A 164 -1.12 -24.20 2.22
CA GLN A 164 -0.78 -25.20 3.23
C GLN A 164 -0.04 -26.38 2.61
N ALA A 165 0.57 -27.23 3.45
CA ALA A 165 1.32 -28.40 3.01
C ALA A 165 0.44 -29.46 2.31
N ASP A 166 -0.87 -29.46 2.57
CA ASP A 166 -1.87 -30.30 1.90
C ASP A 166 -2.33 -29.77 0.53
N GLY A 167 -1.79 -28.62 0.09
CA GLY A 167 -2.12 -27.96 -1.17
C GLY A 167 -3.39 -27.10 -1.13
N GLN A 168 -4.03 -26.93 0.03
CA GLN A 168 -5.20 -26.06 0.19
C GLN A 168 -4.79 -24.63 0.56
N TRP A 169 -5.58 -23.66 0.12
CA TRP A 169 -5.43 -22.27 0.54
C TRP A 169 -6.21 -22.04 1.83
N GLN A 170 -5.52 -21.51 2.85
CA GLN A 170 -6.13 -21.16 4.12
C GLN A 170 -6.04 -19.65 4.33
N THR A 171 -7.16 -19.00 4.65
CA THR A 171 -7.16 -17.59 5.04
C THR A 171 -6.41 -17.41 6.36
N ILE A 172 -5.35 -16.59 6.33
CA ILE A 172 -4.57 -16.21 7.52
C ILE A 172 -4.86 -14.77 7.97
N VAL A 173 -5.28 -13.91 7.04
CA VAL A 173 -5.77 -12.55 7.34
C VAL A 173 -7.06 -12.32 6.56
N PRO A 174 -8.24 -12.35 7.20
CA PRO A 174 -9.51 -12.19 6.50
C PRO A 174 -9.74 -10.77 5.97
N ASP A 175 -9.16 -9.77 6.64
CA ASP A 175 -9.19 -8.36 6.25
C ASP A 175 -7.87 -7.68 6.61
N ALA A 176 -7.02 -7.48 5.60
CA ALA A 176 -5.77 -6.73 5.73
C ALA A 176 -5.95 -5.23 5.47
N GLY A 177 -7.16 -4.77 5.19
CA GLY A 177 -7.50 -3.42 4.77
C GLY A 177 -7.29 -3.20 3.26
N ALA A 178 -7.13 -1.94 2.90
CA ALA A 178 -6.78 -1.52 1.55
C ALA A 178 -5.74 -0.39 1.56
N LEU A 179 -5.29 0.03 0.38
CA LEU A 179 -4.35 1.12 0.24
C LEU A 179 -5.03 2.47 0.52
N GLY A 180 -4.44 3.28 1.40
CA GLY A 180 -4.98 4.59 1.81
C GLY A 180 -4.69 5.73 0.82
N GLY A 181 -5.09 5.58 -0.44
CA GLY A 181 -4.98 6.60 -1.49
C GLY A 181 -3.76 6.45 -2.42
N ALA A 182 -3.35 7.56 -3.06
CA ALA A 182 -2.37 7.55 -4.14
C ALA A 182 -1.00 7.00 -3.72
N SER A 183 -0.54 5.93 -4.40
CA SER A 183 0.80 5.31 -4.31
C SER A 183 1.38 5.25 -2.90
N ARG A 184 0.80 4.43 -2.03
CA ARG A 184 1.31 4.22 -0.65
C ARG A 184 1.74 2.79 -0.41
N THR A 185 2.63 2.62 0.56
CA THR A 185 2.89 1.31 1.16
C THR A 185 1.96 1.14 2.34
N MET A 186 1.11 0.13 2.29
CA MET A 186 0.41 -0.39 3.45
C MET A 186 1.16 -1.57 4.06
N THR A 187 0.90 -1.83 5.33
CA THR A 187 1.56 -2.87 6.12
C THR A 187 0.54 -3.84 6.67
N VAL A 188 0.92 -5.10 6.80
CA VAL A 188 0.08 -6.16 7.38
C VAL A 188 0.95 -7.00 8.31
N ASP A 189 0.57 -7.12 9.57
CA ASP A 189 1.27 -7.96 10.53
C ASP A 189 0.96 -9.43 10.26
N LEU A 190 2.00 -10.21 9.95
CA LEU A 190 1.95 -11.66 9.72
C LEU A 190 2.71 -12.43 10.83
N THR A 191 3.04 -11.77 11.94
CA THR A 191 3.76 -12.36 13.06
C THR A 191 3.01 -13.58 13.60
N GLY A 192 3.69 -14.74 13.62
CA GLY A 192 3.09 -16.00 14.07
C GLY A 192 2.10 -16.64 13.09
N LEU A 193 1.85 -16.05 11.92
CA LEU A 193 0.99 -16.62 10.87
C LEU A 193 1.79 -17.37 9.79
N LEU A 194 3.10 -17.15 9.76
CA LEU A 194 4.03 -17.81 8.84
C LEU A 194 4.85 -18.83 9.62
N GLU A 195 4.77 -20.10 9.21
CA GLU A 195 5.46 -21.20 9.86
C GLU A 195 6.08 -22.15 8.82
N GLY A 196 7.33 -22.54 8.98
CA GLY A 196 7.93 -23.61 8.16
C GLY A 196 8.37 -23.20 6.75
N GLY A 197 8.68 -24.22 5.94
CA GLY A 197 9.50 -24.16 4.71
C GLY A 197 9.07 -23.19 3.60
N ALA A 198 8.39 -23.70 2.57
CA ALA A 198 8.00 -22.88 1.44
C ALA A 198 6.84 -21.95 1.81
N CYS A 199 6.90 -20.68 1.39
CA CYS A 199 5.85 -19.71 1.66
C CYS A 199 5.25 -19.19 0.36
N ARG A 200 3.97 -19.49 0.16
CA ARG A 200 3.14 -18.91 -0.90
C ARG A 200 1.95 -18.21 -0.30
N LEU A 201 1.77 -16.96 -0.68
CA LEU A 201 0.67 -16.12 -0.26
C LEU A 201 -0.22 -15.79 -1.46
N ARG A 202 -1.50 -15.61 -1.18
CA ARG A 202 -2.50 -15.19 -2.16
C ARG A 202 -3.24 -14.00 -1.61
N LEU A 203 -3.27 -12.92 -2.40
CA LEU A 203 -3.99 -11.70 -2.10
C LEU A 203 -5.24 -11.69 -2.97
N THR A 204 -6.41 -11.54 -2.35
CA THR A 204 -7.69 -11.47 -3.07
C THR A 204 -8.44 -10.21 -2.70
N SER A 205 -9.07 -9.55 -3.67
CA SER A 205 -9.93 -8.37 -3.47
C SER A 205 -10.88 -8.19 -4.65
N ASN A 206 -11.93 -7.37 -4.48
CA ASN A 206 -12.79 -6.87 -5.55
C ASN A 206 -12.59 -5.35 -5.80
N LEU A 207 -11.57 -4.76 -5.18
CA LEU A 207 -11.24 -3.36 -5.33
C LEU A 207 -10.26 -3.16 -6.47
N GLU A 208 -10.39 -2.05 -7.19
CA GLU A 208 -9.50 -1.65 -8.28
C GLU A 208 -8.12 -1.25 -7.73
N ILE A 209 -7.31 -2.28 -7.46
CA ILE A 209 -5.97 -2.16 -6.87
C ILE A 209 -4.92 -2.45 -7.94
N PHE A 210 -3.97 -1.54 -8.04
CA PHE A 210 -2.80 -1.68 -8.88
C PHE A 210 -1.57 -1.91 -8.00
N TYR A 211 -1.11 -3.16 -7.96
CA TYR A 211 0.02 -3.56 -7.15
C TYR A 211 1.34 -3.16 -7.81
N MET A 212 2.21 -2.53 -7.03
CA MET A 212 3.62 -2.35 -7.35
C MET A 212 4.35 -2.56 -6.05
N THR A 213 5.35 -3.41 -5.97
CA THR A 213 5.90 -3.74 -4.67
C THR A 213 7.40 -3.48 -4.60
N ARG A 214 7.79 -2.96 -3.45
CA ARG A 214 9.00 -3.46 -2.80
C ARG A 214 8.55 -4.37 -1.66
N ALA A 215 7.70 -5.35 -1.97
CA ALA A 215 7.04 -6.17 -0.96
C ALA A 215 8.09 -7.02 -0.29
N SER A 216 8.18 -6.89 1.02
CA SER A 216 9.17 -7.59 1.78
C SER A 216 8.61 -8.04 3.11
N PRO A 217 8.35 -9.33 3.34
CA PRO A 217 8.51 -9.91 4.66
C PRO A 217 9.86 -9.50 5.23
N GLY A 218 9.83 -8.55 6.15
CA GLY A 218 10.98 -8.02 6.85
C GLY A 218 10.74 -8.17 8.33
N VAL A 219 11.79 -8.52 9.06
CA VAL A 219 11.75 -8.54 10.52
C VAL A 219 12.02 -7.13 11.02
N PRO A 220 11.01 -6.38 11.51
CA PRO A 220 11.25 -5.05 12.01
C PRO A 220 12.12 -5.16 13.26
N ARG A 221 13.32 -4.60 13.20
CA ARG A 221 14.17 -4.48 14.39
C ARG A 221 13.78 -3.20 15.13
N ARG A 222 13.52 -3.32 16.44
CA ARG A 222 13.30 -2.16 17.32
C ARG A 222 14.55 -1.30 17.28
N LEU A 223 14.45 -0.12 16.70
CA LEU A 223 15.54 0.86 16.67
C LEU A 223 15.17 2.04 17.55
N ARG A 224 16.19 2.59 18.22
CA ARG A 224 16.07 3.91 18.84
C ARG A 224 16.20 4.94 17.72
N LEU A 225 15.08 5.22 17.05
CA LEU A 225 15.04 6.24 15.99
C LEU A 225 15.20 7.62 16.63
N SER A 226 16.13 8.43 16.13
CA SER A 226 16.11 9.87 16.41
C SER A 226 15.06 10.50 15.51
N LEU A 227 14.01 11.02 16.14
CA LEU A 227 12.97 11.78 15.47
C LEU A 227 13.29 13.25 15.64
N ARG A 228 13.41 13.99 14.53
CA ARG A 228 13.43 15.45 14.56
C ARG A 228 12.16 15.96 13.90
N ALA A 229 11.25 16.50 14.71
CA ALA A 229 10.12 17.24 14.19
C ALA A 229 10.60 18.59 13.65
N ILE A 230 10.28 18.88 12.40
CA ILE A 230 10.55 20.13 11.71
C ILE A 230 9.23 20.88 11.60
N THR A 231 9.12 21.99 12.31
CA THR A 231 7.95 22.86 12.22
C THR A 231 8.00 23.63 10.90
N PRO A 232 6.97 23.51 10.02
CA PRO A 232 6.94 24.25 8.78
C PRO A 232 6.88 25.76 9.07
N ARG A 233 7.69 26.56 8.37
CA ARG A 233 7.51 28.02 8.35
C ARG A 233 6.56 28.38 7.21
N TRP A 234 5.39 28.89 7.57
CA TRP A 234 4.39 29.36 6.61
C TRP A 234 4.64 30.83 6.27
N PRO A 235 4.90 31.19 5.00
CA PRO A 235 5.16 32.57 4.64
C PRO A 235 3.92 33.48 4.73
N ARG A 236 2.70 32.92 4.84
CA ARG A 236 1.40 33.62 5.00
C ARG A 236 0.39 32.72 5.74
N PRO A 237 -0.69 33.27 6.37
CA PRO A 237 -1.82 32.46 6.82
C PRO A 237 -2.37 31.64 5.66
N ILE A 238 -2.84 30.42 5.95
CA ILE A 238 -3.36 29.45 4.98
C ILE A 238 -4.46 30.14 4.14
N CYS A 239 -4.10 30.58 2.94
CA CYS A 239 -5.03 31.12 1.98
C CYS A 239 -5.18 30.02 0.92
N ALA A 240 -6.30 29.32 0.94
CA ALA A 240 -6.66 28.34 -0.09
C ALA A 240 -6.84 29.08 -1.42
N THR A 241 -5.77 29.20 -2.21
CA THR A 241 -5.87 29.67 -3.58
C THR A 241 -6.45 28.55 -4.44
N TRP A 242 -7.74 28.68 -4.77
CA TRP A 242 -8.41 27.86 -5.78
C TRP A 242 -7.79 28.13 -7.15
N ALA A 243 -7.12 27.12 -7.71
CA ALA A 243 -6.76 27.08 -9.11
C ALA A 243 -7.37 25.81 -9.72
N SER A 244 -8.53 25.95 -10.38
CA SER A 244 -9.11 24.87 -11.16
C SER A 244 -8.28 24.66 -12.42
N ARG A 245 -7.40 23.64 -12.42
CA ARG A 245 -6.96 23.02 -13.67
C ARG A 245 -7.77 21.75 -13.87
N ALA A 246 -8.67 21.78 -14.85
CA ALA A 246 -9.39 20.59 -15.31
C ALA A 246 -8.38 19.49 -15.62
N LYS A 247 -8.58 18.29 -15.03
CA LYS A 247 -7.87 17.07 -15.43
C LYS A 247 -8.24 16.79 -16.89
N SER A 248 -7.34 17.05 -17.83
CA SER A 248 -7.47 16.55 -19.20
C SER A 248 -7.30 15.03 -19.17
N ARG A 249 -8.39 14.28 -19.37
CA ARG A 249 -8.33 12.86 -19.71
C ARG A 249 -7.65 12.73 -21.08
N PRO A 250 -6.71 11.79 -21.28
CA PRO A 250 -6.40 11.34 -22.64
C PRO A 250 -7.66 10.66 -23.18
N THR A 251 -8.31 11.29 -24.14
CA THR A 251 -9.39 10.68 -24.92
C THR A 251 -8.80 9.57 -25.79
N ALA A 252 -8.94 8.33 -25.36
CA ALA A 252 -9.05 7.22 -26.29
C ALA A 252 -10.50 7.22 -26.81
N ALA A 253 -10.68 7.71 -28.03
CA ALA A 253 -11.91 7.50 -28.77
C ALA A 253 -12.06 5.99 -29.03
N CYS A 254 -13.17 5.40 -28.61
CA CYS A 254 -13.64 4.12 -29.15
C CYS A 254 -14.81 4.39 -30.12
N PRO A 255 -14.89 3.63 -31.23
CA PRO A 255 -15.89 3.79 -32.28
C PRO A 255 -17.31 3.44 -31.83
#